data_AF-A0A2A5KKX7-F1
#
_entry.id   AF-A0A2A5KKX7-F1
#
_cell.length_a   1.000
_cell.length_b   1.000
_cell.length_c   1.000
_cell.angle_alpha   90.00
_cell.angle_beta   90.00
_cell.angle_gamma   90.00
#
_symmetry.space_group_name_H-M   'P 1'
#
loop_
_entity.id
_entity.type
_entity.pdbx_description
1 polymer ?
#
loop_
_entity_poly.entity_id
_entity_poly.type
_entity_poly.pdbx_seq_one_letter_code
_entity_poly.pdbx_strand_id
1 'polypeptide(L)'
;MSREDRLPIATLANKSNQLLVLTAGNDRVDHLNAFFNRSMRIWEGHSRDDLSALVRDVERNPGRAADMADAFLAFVTATCKGFTGSGHGQRLREEVVDGCSKPRRGLPSHLQSLARTLLENPDHKGISIALLQLKGLIASKTAGFTAMSIDLKSEFHDAIKLGDFLTAKDGLAEINRRRTFSHPEPWKKSISTVHKSKGLECENALMMMCDRHSFSSTEYKRRLMYVGLSRAKKSLTLIVCRENPTPLFAF
;
A
#
# COMPACT_ATOMS: atom_id res chain seq x y z
N MET A 1 22.12 -10.33 2.27
CA MET A 1 21.73 -11.01 3.53
C MET A 1 21.73 -12.50 3.28
N SER A 2 22.49 -13.27 4.06
CA SER A 2 22.58 -14.73 3.88
C SER A 2 21.30 -15.43 4.37
N ARG A 3 21.17 -16.74 4.08
CA ARG A 3 20.09 -17.57 4.65
C ARG A 3 20.17 -17.62 6.17
N GLU A 4 21.38 -17.64 6.71
CA GLU A 4 21.64 -17.68 8.16
C GLU A 4 21.19 -16.37 8.84
N ASP A 5 21.48 -15.22 8.24
CA ASP A 5 21.02 -13.92 8.74
C ASP A 5 19.48 -13.80 8.71
N ARG A 6 18.82 -14.48 7.75
CA ARG A 6 17.36 -14.45 7.58
C ARG A 6 16.63 -15.29 8.61
N LEU A 7 17.21 -16.41 9.04
CA LEU A 7 16.54 -17.41 9.87
C LEU A 7 16.04 -16.83 11.22
N PRO A 8 16.85 -16.10 12.00
CA PRO A 8 16.38 -15.49 13.26
C PRO A 8 15.18 -14.55 13.07
N ILE A 9 15.19 -13.77 11.98
CA ILE A 9 14.11 -12.84 11.66
C ILE A 9 12.82 -13.60 11.34
N ALA A 10 12.91 -14.65 10.51
CA ALA A 10 11.77 -15.49 10.17
C ALA A 10 11.22 -16.23 11.40
N THR A 11 12.10 -16.74 12.27
CA THR A 11 11.70 -17.41 13.51
C THR A 11 10.96 -16.44 14.45
N LEU A 12 11.49 -15.23 14.65
CA LEU A 12 10.83 -14.20 15.45
C LEU A 12 9.46 -13.84 14.87
N ALA A 13 9.39 -13.61 13.56
CA ALA A 13 8.16 -13.28 12.86
C ALA A 13 7.10 -14.38 12.99
N ASN A 14 7.50 -15.65 12.93
CA ASN A 14 6.57 -16.78 13.05
C ASN A 14 6.09 -16.98 14.49
N LYS A 15 7.00 -16.93 15.48
CA LYS A 15 6.68 -17.17 16.90
C LYS A 15 5.86 -16.06 17.55
N SER A 16 6.00 -14.82 17.08
CA SER A 16 5.28 -13.68 17.67
C SER A 16 3.79 -13.75 17.33
N ASN A 17 2.90 -13.62 18.32
CA ASN A 17 1.45 -13.51 18.08
C ASN A 17 1.04 -12.10 17.64
N GLN A 18 1.73 -11.08 18.16
CA GLN A 18 1.67 -9.71 17.69
C GLN A 18 3.09 -9.21 17.38
N LEU A 19 3.29 -8.63 16.20
CA LEU A 19 4.58 -8.09 15.75
C LEU A 19 4.37 -6.87 14.84
N LEU A 20 4.97 -5.75 15.22
CA LEU A 20 5.08 -4.56 14.37
C LEU A 20 6.49 -4.46 13.80
N VAL A 21 6.61 -4.63 12.49
CA VAL A 21 7.86 -4.44 11.77
C VAL A 21 7.97 -2.98 11.33
N LEU A 22 9.07 -2.34 11.69
CA LEU A 22 9.27 -0.90 11.53
C LEU A 22 10.47 -0.60 10.64
N THR A 23 10.34 0.43 9.82
CA THR A 23 11.43 0.96 8.98
C THR A 23 11.31 2.47 8.81
N ALA A 24 12.39 3.13 8.38
CA ALA A 24 12.44 4.60 8.31
C ALA A 24 11.62 5.21 7.15
N GLY A 25 11.38 4.48 6.06
CA GLY A 25 10.80 5.01 4.81
C GLY A 25 9.89 4.04 4.07
N ASN A 26 9.04 4.56 3.17
CA ASN A 26 8.03 3.80 2.43
C ASN A 26 8.66 2.84 1.39
N ASP A 27 9.72 3.25 0.71
CA ASP A 27 10.51 2.42 -0.22
C ASP A 27 10.91 1.07 0.42
N ARG A 28 11.30 1.13 1.70
CA ARG A 28 11.69 -0.02 2.50
C ARG A 28 10.51 -0.87 2.95
N VAL A 29 9.32 -0.29 3.11
CA VAL A 29 8.11 -1.06 3.45
C VAL A 29 7.80 -2.04 2.33
N ASP A 30 7.93 -1.65 1.07
CA ASP A 30 7.71 -2.53 -0.08
C ASP A 30 8.72 -3.68 -0.12
N HIS A 31 10.00 -3.37 0.09
CA HIS A 31 11.05 -4.39 0.18
C HIS A 31 10.82 -5.36 1.35
N LEU A 32 10.36 -4.86 2.50
CA LEU A 32 10.02 -5.70 3.65
C LEU A 32 8.77 -6.54 3.40
N ASN A 33 7.76 -5.99 2.74
CA ASN A 33 6.56 -6.71 2.37
C ASN A 33 6.91 -7.90 1.47
N ALA A 34 7.76 -7.67 0.46
CA ALA A 34 8.32 -8.74 -0.37
C ALA A 34 9.19 -9.72 0.44
N PHE A 35 10.04 -9.21 1.34
CA PHE A 35 10.88 -10.03 2.21
C PHE A 35 10.06 -11.00 3.05
N PHE A 36 8.93 -10.58 3.61
CA PHE A 36 8.01 -11.43 4.38
C PHE A 36 7.01 -12.19 3.49
N ASN A 37 7.28 -12.34 2.19
CA ASN A 37 6.42 -13.04 1.23
C ASN A 37 4.97 -12.51 1.23
N ARG A 38 4.78 -11.21 1.49
CA ARG A 38 3.49 -10.52 1.59
C ARG A 38 2.50 -11.13 2.59
N SER A 39 3.04 -11.81 3.61
CA SER A 39 2.26 -12.45 4.68
C SER A 39 1.81 -11.46 5.74
N MET A 40 2.52 -10.34 5.90
CA MET A 40 2.16 -9.26 6.83
C MET A 40 1.43 -8.14 6.09
N ARG A 41 0.47 -7.50 6.75
CA ARG A 41 -0.23 -6.34 6.17
C ARG A 41 0.63 -5.08 6.29
N ILE A 42 0.61 -4.23 5.28
CA ILE A 42 1.14 -2.88 5.41
C ILE A 42 0.14 -2.05 6.21
N TRP A 43 0.64 -1.36 7.22
CA TRP A 43 -0.09 -0.36 7.97
C TRP A 43 0.26 1.02 7.41
N GLU A 44 -0.70 1.64 6.70
CA GLU A 44 -0.46 2.94 6.06
C GLU A 44 -0.62 4.14 7.01
N GLY A 45 -0.86 3.93 8.30
CA GLY A 45 -1.20 4.99 9.24
C GLY A 45 -2.70 5.21 9.33
N HIS A 46 -3.11 6.36 9.87
CA HIS A 46 -4.50 6.81 9.83
C HIS A 46 -4.83 7.47 8.48
N SER A 47 -3.89 8.27 7.96
CA SER A 47 -4.03 8.89 6.63
C SER A 47 -3.91 7.84 5.52
N ARG A 48 -4.68 8.07 4.45
CA ARG A 48 -4.73 7.26 3.24
C ARG A 48 -4.45 8.22 2.10
N ASP A 49 -3.18 8.50 1.92
CA ASP A 49 -2.72 9.60 1.08
C ASP A 49 -3.09 9.32 -0.38
N ASP A 50 -3.06 8.06 -0.81
CA ASP A 50 -3.43 7.64 -2.17
C ASP A 50 -4.95 7.67 -2.38
N LEU A 51 -5.75 7.29 -1.37
CA LEU A 51 -7.21 7.44 -1.41
C LEU A 51 -7.61 8.92 -1.49
N SER A 52 -6.93 9.77 -0.72
CA SER A 52 -7.18 11.21 -0.72
C SER A 52 -6.78 11.83 -2.05
N ALA A 53 -5.68 11.38 -2.65
CA ALA A 53 -5.26 11.78 -3.99
C ALA A 53 -6.26 11.34 -5.06
N LEU A 54 -6.73 10.08 -5.01
CA LEU A 54 -7.75 9.55 -5.91
C LEU A 54 -9.02 10.43 -5.89
N VAL A 55 -9.57 10.70 -4.71
CA VAL A 55 -10.78 11.52 -4.56
C VAL A 55 -10.54 12.92 -5.11
N ARG A 56 -9.40 13.54 -4.80
CA ARG A 56 -9.05 14.87 -5.34
C ARG A 56 -9.00 14.87 -6.88
N ASP A 57 -8.43 13.83 -7.48
CA ASP A 57 -8.24 13.76 -8.93
C ASP A 57 -9.58 13.49 -9.65
N VAL A 58 -10.47 12.72 -9.03
CA VAL A 58 -11.86 12.55 -9.49
C VAL A 58 -12.64 13.87 -9.45
N GLU A 59 -12.56 14.59 -8.34
CA GLU A 59 -13.31 15.85 -8.15
C GLU A 59 -12.82 16.98 -9.07
N ARG A 60 -11.54 16.96 -9.48
CA ARG A 60 -10.98 17.98 -10.38
C ARG A 60 -11.45 17.84 -11.83
N ASN A 61 -11.78 16.62 -12.27
CA ASN A 61 -12.05 16.31 -13.67
C ASN A 61 -13.34 15.50 -13.83
N PRO A 62 -14.50 16.01 -13.40
CA PRO A 62 -15.74 15.25 -13.42
C PRO A 62 -16.15 14.89 -14.85
N GLY A 63 -16.58 13.65 -15.06
CA GLY A 63 -17.19 13.19 -16.32
C GLY A 63 -16.21 12.92 -17.46
N ARG A 64 -14.89 13.07 -17.26
CA ARG A 64 -13.88 12.82 -18.29
C ARG A 64 -13.24 11.44 -18.12
N ALA A 65 -13.62 10.49 -18.97
CA ALA A 65 -13.15 9.10 -18.88
C ALA A 65 -11.62 8.95 -18.93
N ALA A 66 -10.92 9.78 -19.71
CA ALA A 66 -9.45 9.78 -19.76
C ALA A 66 -8.84 10.14 -18.39
N ASP A 67 -9.39 11.15 -17.71
CA ASP A 67 -8.91 11.57 -16.40
C ASP A 67 -9.26 10.53 -15.31
N MET A 68 -10.41 9.85 -15.43
CA MET A 68 -10.75 8.72 -14.54
C MET A 68 -9.81 7.54 -14.74
N ALA A 69 -9.40 7.27 -15.98
CA ALA A 69 -8.40 6.26 -16.28
C ALA A 69 -7.05 6.60 -15.65
N ASP A 70 -6.60 7.86 -15.74
CA ASP A 70 -5.36 8.27 -15.11
C ASP A 70 -5.42 8.23 -13.58
N ALA A 71 -6.53 8.68 -12.98
CA ALA A 71 -6.76 8.59 -11.53
C ALA A 71 -6.78 7.12 -11.05
N PHE A 72 -7.47 6.24 -11.77
CA PHE A 72 -7.48 4.80 -11.52
C PHE A 72 -6.06 4.21 -11.60
N LEU A 73 -5.31 4.53 -12.65
CA LEU A 73 -3.97 4.01 -12.88
C LEU A 73 -2.96 4.49 -11.84
N ALA A 74 -3.03 5.77 -11.45
CA ALA A 74 -2.20 6.33 -10.39
C ALA A 74 -2.46 5.59 -9.06
N PHE A 75 -3.72 5.42 -8.70
CA PHE A 75 -4.11 4.71 -7.48
C PHE A 75 -3.69 3.23 -7.49
N VAL A 76 -3.92 2.52 -8.60
CA VAL A 76 -3.52 1.10 -8.74
C VAL A 76 -2.01 0.95 -8.67
N THR A 77 -1.24 1.87 -9.27
CA THR A 77 0.23 1.85 -9.22
C THR A 77 0.76 2.07 -7.81
N ALA A 78 0.11 2.94 -7.03
CA ALA A 78 0.49 3.19 -5.64
C ALA A 78 0.12 2.04 -4.68
N THR A 79 -0.99 1.35 -4.96
CA THR A 79 -1.57 0.36 -4.03
C THR A 79 -1.28 -1.10 -4.37
N CYS A 80 -0.85 -1.38 -5.60
CA CYS A 80 -0.59 -2.71 -6.11
C CYS A 80 0.88 -2.88 -6.54
N LYS A 81 1.36 -4.13 -6.50
CA LYS A 81 2.61 -4.54 -7.13
C LYS A 81 2.34 -5.36 -8.37
N GLY A 82 3.19 -5.18 -9.39
CA GLY A 82 3.13 -5.93 -10.65
C GLY A 82 2.25 -5.29 -11.72
N PHE A 83 1.43 -4.30 -11.36
CA PHE A 83 0.76 -3.43 -12.32
C PHE A 83 1.73 -2.32 -12.74
N THR A 84 2.02 -2.20 -14.04
CA THR A 84 3.01 -1.25 -14.56
C THR A 84 2.34 -0.18 -15.41
N GLY A 85 2.73 1.07 -15.20
CA GLY A 85 2.24 2.20 -16.00
C GLY A 85 2.60 2.08 -17.48
N SER A 86 3.79 1.57 -17.82
CA SER A 86 4.27 1.45 -19.20
C SER A 86 3.66 0.30 -20.00
N GLY A 87 3.23 -0.79 -19.34
CA GLY A 87 2.61 -1.93 -20.00
C GLY A 87 1.10 -1.91 -19.87
N HIS A 88 0.62 -2.21 -18.66
CA HIS A 88 -0.81 -2.32 -18.37
C HIS A 88 -1.51 -0.96 -18.46
N GLY A 89 -0.87 0.09 -17.89
CA GLY A 89 -1.44 1.43 -17.86
C GLY A 89 -1.55 2.05 -19.25
N GLN A 90 -0.47 2.01 -20.03
CA GLN A 90 -0.49 2.50 -21.41
C GLN A 90 -1.57 1.80 -22.23
N ARG A 91 -1.68 0.48 -22.08
CA ARG A 91 -2.70 -0.27 -22.79
C ARG A 91 -4.12 0.10 -22.39
N LEU A 92 -4.38 0.31 -21.09
CA LEU A 92 -5.69 0.73 -20.61
C LEU A 92 -6.05 2.12 -21.16
N ARG A 93 -5.10 3.06 -21.20
CA ARG A 93 -5.30 4.39 -21.81
C ARG A 93 -5.67 4.28 -23.28
N GLU A 94 -4.96 3.47 -24.05
CA GLU A 94 -5.26 3.23 -25.47
C GLU A 94 -6.70 2.75 -25.65
N GLU A 95 -7.18 1.81 -24.82
CA GLU A 95 -8.55 1.31 -24.93
C GLU A 95 -9.60 2.38 -24.56
N VAL A 96 -9.30 3.29 -23.62
CA VAL A 96 -10.17 4.43 -23.31
C VAL A 96 -10.22 5.42 -24.48
N VAL A 97 -9.08 5.74 -25.08
CA VAL A 97 -8.99 6.65 -26.25
C VAL A 97 -9.68 6.05 -27.47
N ASP A 98 -9.47 4.76 -27.76
CA ASP A 98 -10.07 4.05 -28.89
C ASP A 98 -11.57 3.70 -28.66
N GLY A 99 -12.14 4.08 -27.50
CA GLY A 99 -13.52 3.78 -27.13
C GLY A 99 -13.82 2.28 -27.02
N CYS A 100 -12.81 1.45 -26.74
CA CYS A 100 -12.92 -0.01 -26.65
C CYS A 100 -13.54 -0.68 -27.89
N SER A 101 -13.35 -0.07 -29.07
CA SER A 101 -14.03 -0.44 -30.32
C SER A 101 -13.58 -1.77 -30.95
N LYS A 102 -12.33 -2.18 -30.71
CA LYS A 102 -11.74 -3.37 -31.35
C LYS A 102 -11.87 -4.60 -30.45
N PRO A 103 -12.25 -5.78 -30.97
CA PRO A 103 -12.28 -7.00 -30.16
C PRO A 103 -10.87 -7.38 -29.70
N ARG A 104 -10.74 -7.77 -28.43
CA ARG A 104 -9.47 -8.18 -27.81
C ARG A 104 -9.56 -9.59 -27.23
N ARG A 105 -8.41 -10.21 -27.00
CA ARG A 105 -8.27 -11.54 -26.37
C ARG A 105 -7.18 -11.49 -25.31
N GLY A 106 -7.27 -12.36 -24.30
CA GLY A 106 -6.29 -12.48 -23.22
C GLY A 106 -6.20 -11.23 -22.32
N LEU A 107 -4.99 -10.85 -21.92
CA LEU A 107 -4.77 -9.69 -21.04
C LEU A 107 -5.37 -8.38 -21.60
N PRO A 108 -5.19 -8.02 -22.88
CA PRO A 108 -5.84 -6.85 -23.45
C PRO A 108 -7.37 -6.83 -23.34
N SER A 109 -8.06 -7.99 -23.38
CA SER A 109 -9.53 -8.00 -23.17
C SER A 109 -9.94 -7.68 -21.74
N HIS A 110 -9.15 -8.10 -20.75
CA HIS A 110 -9.43 -7.75 -19.36
C HIS A 110 -9.20 -6.25 -19.10
N LEU A 111 -8.11 -5.69 -19.64
CA LEU A 111 -7.86 -4.25 -19.57
C LEU A 111 -8.93 -3.44 -20.31
N GLN A 112 -9.40 -3.94 -21.45
CA GLN A 112 -10.52 -3.33 -22.16
C GLN A 112 -11.81 -3.37 -21.34
N SER A 113 -12.09 -4.46 -20.61
CA SER A 113 -13.27 -4.52 -19.72
C SER A 113 -13.22 -3.43 -18.64
N LEU A 114 -12.05 -3.22 -18.03
CA LEU A 114 -11.85 -2.14 -17.06
C LEU A 114 -12.06 -0.76 -17.72
N ALA A 115 -11.49 -0.56 -18.91
CA ALA A 115 -11.65 0.68 -19.68
C ALA A 115 -13.11 0.96 -20.04
N ARG A 116 -13.90 -0.05 -20.42
CA ARG A 116 -15.35 0.09 -20.69
C ARG A 116 -16.11 0.59 -19.46
N THR A 117 -15.83 0.03 -18.28
CA THR A 117 -16.45 0.49 -17.03
C THR A 117 -16.17 1.97 -16.76
N LEU A 118 -14.94 2.42 -17.02
CA LEU A 118 -14.55 3.84 -16.83
C LEU A 118 -15.14 4.77 -17.91
N LEU A 119 -15.38 4.26 -19.13
CA LEU A 119 -16.06 4.99 -20.19
C LEU A 119 -17.56 5.16 -19.92
N GLU A 120 -18.21 4.09 -19.46
CA GLU A 120 -19.64 4.06 -19.15
C GLU A 120 -19.97 4.91 -17.93
N ASN A 121 -19.10 4.92 -16.93
CA ASN A 121 -19.27 5.66 -15.68
C ASN A 121 -18.00 6.47 -15.39
N PRO A 122 -17.82 7.66 -15.99
CA PRO A 122 -16.62 8.48 -15.80
C PRO A 122 -16.68 9.28 -14.48
N ASP A 123 -16.82 8.55 -13.36
CA ASP A 123 -16.89 9.07 -11.99
C ASP A 123 -16.28 8.09 -10.97
N HIS A 124 -16.42 8.38 -9.67
CA HIS A 124 -15.92 7.52 -8.59
C HIS A 124 -16.60 6.15 -8.53
N LYS A 125 -17.83 6.01 -9.03
CA LYS A 125 -18.54 4.74 -9.06
C LYS A 125 -17.96 3.83 -10.13
N GLY A 126 -17.66 4.36 -11.32
CA GLY A 126 -16.93 3.61 -12.35
C GLY A 126 -15.56 3.13 -11.88
N ILE A 127 -14.82 4.00 -11.18
CA ILE A 127 -13.54 3.62 -10.55
C ILE A 127 -13.73 2.50 -9.53
N SER A 128 -14.73 2.60 -8.65
CA SER A 128 -15.06 1.56 -7.66
C SER A 128 -15.33 0.20 -8.33
N ILE A 129 -16.16 0.18 -9.38
CA ILE A 129 -16.50 -1.04 -10.12
C ILE A 129 -15.25 -1.60 -10.81
N ALA A 130 -14.43 -0.76 -11.45
CA ALA A 130 -13.19 -1.18 -12.08
C ALA A 130 -12.18 -1.76 -11.07
N LEU A 131 -12.05 -1.14 -9.89
CA LEU A 131 -11.20 -1.66 -8.80
C LEU A 131 -11.72 -3.02 -8.28
N LEU A 132 -13.04 -3.19 -8.17
CA LEU A 132 -13.65 -4.47 -7.79
C LEU A 132 -13.37 -5.56 -8.83
N GLN A 133 -13.50 -5.25 -10.13
CA GLN A 133 -13.15 -6.16 -11.21
C GLN A 133 -11.66 -6.54 -11.18
N LEU A 134 -10.76 -5.55 -11.03
CA LEU A 134 -9.32 -5.78 -10.93
C LEU A 134 -8.98 -6.67 -9.73
N LYS A 135 -9.60 -6.44 -8.58
CA LYS A 135 -9.44 -7.30 -7.39
C LYS A 135 -9.83 -8.75 -7.69
N GLY A 136 -10.91 -8.97 -8.45
CA GLY A 136 -11.32 -10.29 -8.92
C GLY A 136 -10.26 -10.96 -9.80
N LEU A 137 -9.74 -10.25 -10.81
CA LEU A 137 -8.70 -10.75 -11.72
C LEU A 137 -7.41 -11.16 -10.97
N ILE A 138 -7.00 -10.36 -10.00
CA ILE A 138 -5.83 -10.64 -9.15
C ILE A 138 -6.09 -11.86 -8.25
N ALA A 139 -7.27 -11.95 -7.64
CA ALA A 139 -7.63 -13.04 -6.73
C ALA A 139 -7.74 -14.38 -7.46
N SER A 140 -8.33 -14.39 -8.65
CA SER A 140 -8.48 -15.58 -9.50
C SER A 140 -7.20 -15.96 -10.25
N LYS A 141 -6.11 -15.21 -10.09
CA LYS A 141 -4.84 -15.43 -10.81
C LYS A 141 -5.04 -15.56 -12.32
N THR A 142 -5.91 -14.72 -12.87
CA THR A 142 -6.22 -14.68 -14.30
C THR A 142 -4.94 -14.48 -15.12
N ALA A 143 -4.86 -15.08 -16.30
CA ALA A 143 -3.71 -14.94 -17.19
C ALA A 143 -3.40 -13.46 -17.45
N GLY A 144 -2.14 -13.07 -17.21
CA GLY A 144 -1.69 -11.68 -17.26
C GLY A 144 -1.77 -10.90 -15.94
N PHE A 145 -2.47 -11.42 -14.92
CA PHE A 145 -2.58 -10.83 -13.57
C PHE A 145 -1.96 -11.72 -12.47
N THR A 146 -1.36 -12.84 -12.83
CA THR A 146 -0.81 -13.86 -11.90
C THR A 146 0.26 -13.30 -10.94
N ALA A 147 1.14 -12.46 -11.48
CA ALA A 147 2.24 -11.83 -10.75
C ALA A 147 1.82 -10.61 -9.92
N MET A 148 0.57 -10.16 -10.05
CA MET A 148 0.09 -8.98 -9.34
C MET A 148 -0.33 -9.30 -7.89
N SER A 149 -0.17 -8.30 -7.02
CA SER A 149 -0.65 -8.31 -5.64
C SER A 149 -1.18 -6.94 -5.24
N ILE A 150 -2.21 -6.93 -4.38
CA ILE A 150 -2.64 -5.72 -3.70
C ILE A 150 -1.85 -5.63 -2.40
N ASP A 151 -0.97 -4.63 -2.32
CA ASP A 151 -0.07 -4.45 -1.18
C ASP A 151 -0.79 -3.59 -0.12
N LEU A 152 -1.44 -2.51 -0.55
CA LEU A 152 -2.20 -1.57 0.28
C LEU A 152 -3.67 -1.98 0.42
N LYS A 153 -3.92 -3.16 1.00
CA LYS A 153 -5.24 -3.85 1.00
C LYS A 153 -6.37 -3.03 1.63
N SER A 154 -6.08 -2.31 2.71
CA SER A 154 -7.08 -1.50 3.41
C SER A 154 -7.43 -0.27 2.59
N GLU A 155 -6.44 0.43 2.05
CA GLU A 155 -6.64 1.59 1.16
C GLU A 155 -7.41 1.20 -0.10
N PHE A 156 -7.02 0.11 -0.75
CA PHE A 156 -7.70 -0.43 -1.93
C PHE A 156 -9.17 -0.77 -1.66
N HIS A 157 -9.45 -1.38 -0.51
CA HIS A 157 -10.82 -1.72 -0.15
C HIS A 157 -11.68 -0.48 0.14
N ASP A 158 -11.11 0.54 0.76
CA ASP A 158 -11.81 1.80 1.01
C ASP A 158 -12.08 2.57 -0.30
N ALA A 159 -11.18 2.49 -1.29
CA ALA A 159 -11.43 3.04 -2.62
C ALA A 159 -12.59 2.33 -3.35
N ILE A 160 -12.74 1.01 -3.20
CA ILE A 160 -13.95 0.32 -3.69
C ILE A 160 -15.20 0.86 -2.99
N LYS A 161 -15.17 1.06 -1.67
CA LYS A 161 -16.32 1.56 -0.92
C LYS A 161 -16.75 2.98 -1.32
N LEU A 162 -15.88 3.78 -1.95
CA LEU A 162 -16.27 5.11 -2.43
C LEU A 162 -17.50 5.04 -3.34
N GLY A 163 -17.65 3.97 -4.14
CA GLY A 163 -18.81 3.79 -5.03
C GLY A 163 -20.16 3.68 -4.32
N ASP A 164 -20.17 3.35 -3.02
CA ASP A 164 -21.39 3.25 -2.22
C ASP A 164 -21.93 4.63 -1.78
N PHE A 165 -21.15 5.70 -2.01
CA PHE A 165 -21.49 7.06 -1.60
C PHE A 165 -22.00 7.91 -2.77
N LEU A 166 -22.79 8.93 -2.43
CA LEU A 166 -23.34 9.87 -3.41
C LEU A 166 -22.22 10.63 -4.13
N THR A 167 -21.24 11.14 -3.37
CA THR A 167 -20.06 11.81 -3.89
C THR A 167 -18.79 11.17 -3.35
N ALA A 168 -17.69 11.28 -4.10
CA ALA A 168 -16.38 10.78 -3.67
C ALA A 168 -15.92 11.48 -2.37
N LYS A 169 -16.21 12.78 -2.25
CA LYS A 169 -15.91 13.59 -1.06
C LYS A 169 -16.65 13.11 0.19
N ASP A 170 -17.94 12.81 0.08
CA ASP A 170 -18.73 12.29 1.22
C ASP A 170 -18.21 10.92 1.67
N GLY A 171 -17.86 10.06 0.70
CA GLY A 171 -17.25 8.76 0.98
C GLY A 171 -15.93 8.90 1.73
N LEU A 172 -15.04 9.78 1.27
CA LEU A 172 -13.77 10.05 1.97
C LEU A 172 -14.00 10.59 3.38
N ALA A 173 -14.94 11.51 3.55
CA ALA A 173 -15.27 12.09 4.85
C ALA A 173 -15.78 11.02 5.83
N GLU A 174 -16.70 10.16 5.41
CA GLU A 174 -17.24 9.08 6.25
C GLU A 174 -16.20 8.01 6.57
N ILE A 175 -15.36 7.62 5.60
CA ILE A 175 -14.25 6.68 5.82
C ILE A 175 -13.27 7.25 6.87
N ASN A 176 -12.88 8.52 6.73
CA ASN A 176 -12.00 9.20 7.68
C ASN A 176 -12.64 9.34 9.06
N ARG A 177 -13.95 9.62 9.12
CA ARG A 177 -14.73 9.68 10.35
C ARG A 177 -14.67 8.35 11.08
N ARG A 178 -15.06 7.25 10.43
CA ARG A 178 -15.08 5.90 11.04
C ARG A 178 -13.73 5.54 11.63
N ARG A 179 -12.66 5.81 10.88
CA ARG A 179 -11.29 5.55 11.32
C ARG A 179 -10.89 6.37 12.53
N THR A 180 -11.28 7.64 12.58
CA THR A 180 -10.91 8.55 13.68
C THR A 180 -11.55 8.07 14.98
N PHE A 181 -12.80 7.60 14.93
CA PHE A 181 -13.49 7.09 16.10
C PHE A 181 -13.09 5.65 16.48
N SER A 182 -12.69 4.82 15.51
CA SER A 182 -12.38 3.40 15.75
C SER A 182 -11.05 3.12 16.44
N HIS A 183 -10.22 4.14 16.75
CA HIS A 183 -8.89 3.99 17.36
C HIS A 183 -8.11 2.83 16.73
N PRO A 184 -7.80 2.91 15.43
CA PRO A 184 -7.51 1.73 14.65
C PRO A 184 -6.19 1.14 15.14
N GLU A 185 -6.26 -0.09 15.64
CA GLU A 185 -5.08 -0.84 16.06
C GLU A 185 -4.40 -1.46 14.83
N PRO A 186 -3.07 -1.52 14.82
CA PRO A 186 -2.36 -2.23 13.78
C PRO A 186 -2.76 -3.71 13.81
N TRP A 187 -2.82 -4.32 12.63
CA TRP A 187 -3.02 -5.77 12.52
C TRP A 187 -1.98 -6.51 13.36
N LYS A 188 -2.39 -7.66 13.92
CA LYS A 188 -1.53 -8.52 14.76
C LYS A 188 -0.11 -8.63 14.21
N LYS A 189 0.04 -8.84 12.90
CA LYS A 189 1.33 -8.72 12.22
C LYS A 189 1.25 -7.67 11.12
N SER A 190 2.04 -6.62 11.25
CA SER A 190 2.04 -5.53 10.28
C SER A 190 3.43 -4.92 10.06
N ILE A 191 3.58 -4.31 8.90
CA ILE A 191 4.77 -3.55 8.49
C ILE A 191 4.36 -2.08 8.41
N SER A 192 5.13 -1.18 9.02
CA SER A 192 4.87 0.25 9.00
C SER A 192 6.16 1.04 8.86
N THR A 193 6.06 2.26 8.33
CA THR A 193 7.09 3.25 8.63
C THR A 193 6.99 3.67 10.08
N VAL A 194 8.10 4.17 10.64
CA VAL A 194 8.09 4.71 12.01
C VAL A 194 7.15 5.93 12.13
N HIS A 195 7.03 6.74 11.08
CA HIS A 195 6.08 7.86 11.06
C HIS A 195 4.64 7.40 11.18
N LYS A 196 4.25 6.40 10.37
CA LYS A 196 2.88 5.87 10.32
C LYS A 196 2.49 5.05 11.55
N SER A 197 3.46 4.67 12.39
CA SER A 197 3.23 3.97 13.66
C SER A 197 3.22 4.88 14.89
N LYS A 198 3.46 6.19 14.75
CA LYS A 198 3.43 7.13 15.87
C LYS A 198 2.06 7.09 16.55
N GLY A 199 2.07 6.94 17.88
CA GLY A 199 0.85 6.82 18.69
C GLY A 199 0.35 5.39 18.87
N LEU A 200 0.87 4.41 18.11
CA LEU A 200 0.53 3.00 18.27
C LEU A 200 1.43 2.29 19.29
N GLU A 201 0.93 1.24 19.91
CA GLU A 201 1.73 0.32 20.72
C GLU A 201 1.51 -1.12 20.25
N CYS A 202 2.50 -1.98 20.47
CA CYS A 202 2.43 -3.40 20.18
C CYS A 202 3.23 -4.19 21.20
N GLU A 203 2.92 -5.48 21.39
CA GLU A 203 3.69 -6.35 22.28
C GLU A 203 5.15 -6.45 21.84
N ASN A 204 5.39 -6.75 20.57
CA ASN A 204 6.72 -6.97 20.02
C ASN A 204 6.95 -6.05 18.82
N ALA A 205 8.06 -5.31 18.81
CA ALA A 205 8.49 -4.52 17.67
C ALA A 205 9.82 -5.03 17.10
N LEU A 206 9.93 -4.99 15.78
CA LEU A 206 11.15 -5.32 15.03
C LEU A 206 11.56 -4.11 14.19
N MET A 207 12.63 -3.43 14.57
CA MET A 207 13.20 -2.34 13.79
C MET A 207 14.17 -2.90 12.75
N MET A 208 13.81 -2.80 11.49
CA MET A 208 14.57 -3.32 10.36
C MET A 208 15.55 -2.29 9.81
N MET A 209 16.70 -2.78 9.31
CA MET A 209 17.68 -1.99 8.57
C MET A 209 18.15 -0.74 9.34
N CYS A 210 18.57 -0.94 10.58
CA CYS A 210 19.17 0.08 11.44
C CYS A 210 20.59 0.41 10.95
N ASP A 211 20.66 1.17 9.87
CA ASP A 211 21.90 1.65 9.23
C ASP A 211 22.06 3.18 9.42
N ARG A 212 23.25 3.71 9.12
CA ARG A 212 23.55 5.15 9.23
C ARG A 212 22.67 6.03 8.34
N HIS A 213 22.26 5.55 7.16
CA HIS A 213 21.41 6.31 6.24
C HIS A 213 19.99 6.48 6.80
N SER A 214 19.49 5.44 7.45
CA SER A 214 18.15 5.36 8.03
C SER A 214 18.06 6.15 9.31
N PHE A 215 19.09 6.01 10.15
CA PHE A 215 19.16 6.56 11.49
C PHE A 215 20.54 7.16 11.74
N SER A 216 20.78 8.36 11.21
CA SER A 216 22.01 9.12 11.42
C SER A 216 22.03 9.83 12.78
N SER A 217 23.14 10.52 13.08
CA SER A 217 23.29 11.36 14.29
C SER A 217 22.52 12.69 14.22
N THR A 218 21.79 12.97 13.13
CA THR A 218 20.96 14.18 13.05
C THR A 218 19.83 14.12 14.08
N GLU A 219 19.43 15.27 14.59
CA GLU A 219 18.38 15.36 15.61
C GLU A 219 17.05 14.73 15.14
N TYR A 220 16.67 15.00 13.89
CA TYR A 220 15.49 14.40 13.28
C TYR A 220 15.54 12.87 13.29
N LYS A 221 16.66 12.26 12.87
CA LYS A 221 16.81 10.80 12.83
C LYS A 221 16.91 10.16 14.21
N ARG A 222 17.47 10.86 15.19
CA ARG A 222 17.43 10.45 16.60
C ARG A 222 16.00 10.39 17.13
N ARG A 223 15.20 11.44 16.91
CA ARG A 223 13.79 11.47 17.29
C ARG A 223 13.00 10.38 16.57
N LEU A 224 13.28 10.15 15.29
CA LEU A 224 12.67 9.06 14.52
C LEU A 224 12.99 7.69 15.14
N MET A 225 14.27 7.42 15.44
CA MET A 225 14.67 6.18 16.12
C MET A 225 13.90 6.03 17.44
N TYR A 226 13.91 7.05 18.29
CA TYR A 226 13.18 7.04 19.58
C TYR A 226 11.70 6.68 19.42
N VAL A 227 11.00 7.27 18.44
CA VAL A 227 9.60 6.91 18.16
C VAL A 227 9.47 5.44 17.81
N GLY A 228 10.36 4.89 16.99
CA GLY A 228 10.37 3.47 16.62
C GLY A 228 10.62 2.54 17.82
N LEU A 229 11.61 2.86 18.65
CA LEU A 229 11.94 2.06 19.85
C LEU A 229 10.77 2.03 20.85
N SER A 230 10.06 3.15 21.02
CA SER A 230 8.94 3.30 21.95
C SER A 230 7.63 2.61 21.49
N ARG A 231 7.61 1.87 20.38
CA ARG A 231 6.41 1.13 19.95
C ARG A 231 6.24 -0.21 20.66
N ALA A 232 7.31 -0.79 21.21
CA ALA A 232 7.30 -2.10 21.86
C ALA A 232 6.91 -2.01 23.34
N LYS A 233 5.97 -2.86 23.78
CA LYS A 233 5.58 -3.00 25.19
C LYS A 233 6.32 -4.12 25.91
N LYS A 234 6.64 -5.23 25.22
CA LYS A 234 7.24 -6.43 25.81
C LYS A 234 8.64 -6.72 25.26
N SER A 235 8.80 -6.70 23.94
CA SER A 235 10.11 -6.98 23.33
C SER A 235 10.40 -6.08 22.14
N LEU A 236 11.66 -5.68 22.02
CA LEU A 236 12.18 -4.88 20.92
C LEU A 236 13.39 -5.60 20.32
N THR A 237 13.34 -5.87 19.03
CA THR A 237 14.46 -6.44 18.28
C THR A 237 14.96 -5.43 17.25
N LEU A 238 16.27 -5.30 17.14
CA LEU A 238 16.93 -4.38 16.22
C LEU A 238 17.76 -5.19 15.20
N ILE A 239 17.54 -4.94 13.91
CA ILE A 239 18.39 -5.49 12.85
C ILE A 239 19.36 -4.42 12.40
N VAL A 240 20.62 -4.56 12.81
CA VAL A 240 21.68 -3.58 12.60
C VAL A 240 22.55 -4.00 11.42
N CYS A 241 22.89 -3.04 10.56
CA CYS A 241 23.83 -3.28 9.46
C CYS A 241 25.26 -3.45 10.01
N ARG A 242 25.97 -4.52 9.63
CA ARG A 242 27.37 -4.76 10.07
C ARG A 242 28.35 -3.75 9.46
N GLU A 243 28.18 -3.43 8.18
CA GLU A 243 29.12 -2.60 7.42
C GLU A 243 28.91 -1.09 7.63
N ASN A 244 27.66 -0.69 7.91
CA ASN A 244 27.30 0.70 8.09
C ASN A 244 26.25 0.87 9.21
N PRO A 245 26.59 0.49 10.45
CA PRO A 245 25.66 0.55 11.56
C PRO A 245 25.20 1.98 11.82
N THR A 246 24.00 2.10 12.38
CA THR A 246 23.57 3.39 12.93
C THR A 246 24.56 3.85 14.01
N PRO A 247 24.99 5.14 14.01
CA PRO A 247 25.87 5.68 15.05
C PRO A 247 25.15 5.89 16.40
N LEU A 248 23.86 5.54 16.51
CA LEU A 248 23.05 5.77 17.71
C LEU A 248 23.19 4.67 18.77
N PHE A 249 23.83 3.57 18.42
CA PHE A 249 24.14 2.49 19.35
C PHE A 249 25.65 2.36 19.50
N ALA A 250 26.10 2.12 20.72
CA ALA A 250 27.44 1.62 20.98
C ALA A 250 27.38 0.09 20.89
N PHE A 251 28.26 -0.50 20.10
CA PHE A 251 28.43 -1.95 19.96
C PHE A 251 29.78 -2.36 20.51
#